data_AF-A0A758WXW7-F1
#
_entry.id   AF-A0A758WXW7-F1
#
_cell.length_a   1.000
_cell.length_b   1.000
_cell.length_c   1.000
_cell.angle_alpha   90.00
_cell.angle_beta   90.00
_cell.angle_gamma   90.00
#
_symmetry.space_group_name_H-M   'P 1'
#
loop_
_entity.id
_entity.type
_entity.pdbx_description
1 polymer ?
#
loop_
_entity_poly.entity_id
_entity_poly.type
_entity_poly.pdbx_seq_one_letter_code
_entity_poly.pdbx_strand_id
1 'polypeptide(L)'
;MANYAIMRCKKLTGMGSVASALQHCYRERETPNADAERTPENYCSVSQSADEAMGKLRELLPEKRRKDAVLAVEYVMTASPEWWNEATPRQQAEFFARSEQWLEKKYGKDRVVAAVVHRDEATPHLSAFVVPLTQDGRLSAKEFIGGRSKMREDQSTYAESV
;
A
#
# COMPACT_ATOMS: atom_id res chain seq x y z
N MET A 1 3.67 3.10 -26.89
CA MET A 1 4.63 3.31 -25.79
C MET A 1 4.69 2.04 -24.94
N ALA A 2 5.74 1.82 -24.16
CA ALA A 2 5.79 0.66 -23.27
C ALA A 2 4.89 0.89 -22.04
N ASN A 3 4.08 -0.10 -21.68
CA ASN A 3 3.26 -0.10 -20.47
C ASN A 3 4.06 -0.69 -19.31
N TYR A 4 4.06 -0.03 -18.15
CA TYR A 4 4.81 -0.46 -16.97
C TYR A 4 3.87 -0.73 -15.80
N ALA A 5 4.14 -1.82 -15.08
CA ALA A 5 3.70 -1.98 -13.70
C ALA A 5 4.58 -1.13 -12.79
N ILE A 6 3.99 -0.29 -11.96
CA ILE A 6 4.67 0.68 -11.10
C ILE A 6 4.37 0.32 -9.65
N MET A 7 5.41 -0.03 -8.90
CA MET A 7 5.35 -0.22 -7.45
C MET A 7 6.44 0.61 -6.78
N ARG A 8 6.03 1.48 -5.85
CA ARG A 8 6.93 2.25 -5.00
C ARG A 8 6.56 2.05 -3.53
N CYS A 9 7.56 2.11 -2.66
CA CYS A 9 7.34 1.95 -1.22
C CYS A 9 8.03 3.04 -0.41
N LYS A 10 7.44 3.39 0.73
CA LYS A 10 7.97 4.36 1.70
C LYS A 10 7.91 3.76 3.10
N LYS A 11 9.00 3.91 3.86
CA LYS A 11 9.10 3.45 5.26
C LYS A 11 8.54 4.53 6.19
N LEU A 12 7.69 4.13 7.12
CA LEU A 12 7.09 5.01 8.13
C LEU A 12 7.52 4.53 9.52
N THR A 13 8.23 5.37 10.27
CA THR A 13 8.87 5.00 11.54
C THR A 13 8.16 5.55 12.79
N GLY A 14 7.13 6.38 12.62
CA GLY A 14 6.42 7.01 13.73
C GLY A 14 4.91 6.91 13.60
N MET A 15 4.22 6.75 14.73
CA MET A 15 2.75 6.65 14.75
C MET A 15 2.08 7.86 14.09
N GLY A 16 2.58 9.08 14.35
CA GLY A 16 2.06 10.29 13.70
C GLY A 16 2.27 10.31 12.18
N SER A 17 3.40 9.78 11.69
CA SER A 17 3.63 9.68 10.24
C SER A 17 2.71 8.65 9.56
N VAL A 18 2.39 7.56 10.25
CA VAL A 18 1.43 6.56 9.75
C VAL A 18 0.02 7.12 9.78
N ALA A 19 -0.40 7.73 10.89
CA ALA A 19 -1.71 8.35 11.01
C ALA A 19 -1.91 9.43 9.94
N SER A 20 -0.93 10.31 9.72
CA SER A 20 -1.06 11.37 8.71
C SER A 20 -1.17 10.84 7.27
N ALA A 21 -0.45 9.75 6.97
CA ALA A 21 -0.53 9.08 5.67
C ALA A 21 -1.86 8.35 5.48
N LEU A 22 -2.36 7.68 6.53
CA LEU A 22 -3.68 7.05 6.50
C LEU A 22 -4.81 8.07 6.38
N GLN A 23 -4.74 9.20 7.09
CA GLN A 23 -5.73 10.28 6.94
C GLN A 23 -5.77 10.81 5.50
N HIS A 24 -4.61 10.93 4.83
CA HIS A 24 -4.55 11.27 3.41
C HIS A 24 -5.21 10.17 2.57
N CYS A 25 -4.83 8.91 2.80
CA CYS A 25 -5.37 7.74 2.12
C CYS A 25 -6.91 7.68 2.18
N TYR A 26 -7.49 7.88 3.36
CA TYR A 26 -8.95 7.85 3.57
C TYR A 26 -9.66 9.19 3.34
N ARG A 27 -8.96 10.21 2.82
CA ARG A 27 -9.50 11.57 2.59
C ARG A 27 -10.08 12.23 3.85
N GLU A 28 -9.56 11.89 5.02
CA GLU A 28 -9.90 12.51 6.31
C GLU A 28 -9.14 13.82 6.56
N ARG A 29 -8.31 14.23 5.59
CA ARG A 29 -7.66 15.53 5.51
C ARG A 29 -7.77 16.06 4.09
N GLU A 30 -7.68 17.38 3.96
CA GLU A 30 -7.67 18.05 2.67
C GLU A 30 -6.55 17.50 1.77
N THR A 31 -6.93 17.11 0.56
CA THR A 31 -6.07 16.51 -0.47
C THR A 31 -6.33 17.25 -1.78
N PRO A 32 -5.55 18.30 -2.10
CA PRO A 32 -5.90 19.25 -3.17
C PRO A 32 -5.98 18.66 -4.58
N ASN A 33 -5.30 17.53 -4.82
CA ASN A 33 -5.27 16.84 -6.11
C ASN A 33 -6.35 15.76 -6.25
N ALA A 34 -7.17 15.54 -5.22
CA ALA A 34 -8.29 14.61 -5.25
C ALA A 34 -9.58 15.34 -5.63
N ASP A 35 -10.32 14.75 -6.57
CA ASP A 35 -11.64 15.21 -6.99
C ASP A 35 -12.71 14.71 -6.02
N ALA A 36 -13.29 15.63 -5.25
CA ALA A 36 -14.29 15.31 -4.24
C ALA A 36 -15.54 14.62 -4.80
N GLU A 37 -15.91 14.88 -6.06
CA GLU A 37 -17.07 14.22 -6.70
C GLU A 37 -16.79 12.75 -7.02
N ARG A 38 -15.51 12.40 -7.21
CA ARG A 38 -15.05 11.04 -7.55
C ARG A 38 -14.59 10.25 -6.33
N THR A 39 -14.37 10.88 -5.17
CA THR A 39 -14.01 10.20 -3.91
C THR A 39 -14.92 9.00 -3.56
N PRO A 40 -16.26 9.04 -3.79
CA PRO A 40 -17.12 7.88 -3.56
C PRO A 40 -16.80 6.65 -4.44
N GLU A 41 -16.05 6.83 -5.53
CA GLU A 41 -15.56 5.73 -6.38
C GLU A 41 -14.31 5.03 -5.80
N ASN A 42 -13.69 5.60 -4.78
CA ASN A 42 -12.59 4.95 -4.07
C ASN A 42 -13.10 3.69 -3.38
N TYR A 43 -12.25 2.66 -3.31
CA TYR A 43 -12.62 1.37 -2.76
C TYR A 43 -11.65 0.89 -1.69
N CYS A 44 -12.17 0.52 -0.53
CA CYS A 44 -11.41 0.05 0.62
C CYS A 44 -11.61 -1.46 0.83
N SER A 45 -10.56 -2.27 0.70
CA SER A 45 -10.64 -3.73 0.84
C SER A 45 -10.31 -4.27 2.24
N VAL A 46 -9.53 -3.52 3.04
CA VAL A 46 -9.00 -4.01 4.33
C VAL A 46 -9.58 -3.30 5.55
N SER A 47 -9.58 -1.96 5.53
CA SER A 47 -10.12 -1.11 6.60
C SER A 47 -10.85 0.06 6.00
N GLN A 48 -11.85 0.58 6.70
CA GLN A 48 -12.77 1.59 6.18
C GLN A 48 -12.41 3.03 6.59
N SER A 49 -11.46 3.20 7.51
CA SER A 49 -11.01 4.51 7.99
C SER A 49 -9.56 4.48 8.48
N ALA A 50 -8.98 5.67 8.69
CA ALA A 50 -7.65 5.79 9.26
C ALA A 50 -7.62 5.26 10.70
N ASP A 51 -8.69 5.46 11.46
CA ASP A 51 -8.77 4.96 12.85
C ASP A 51 -8.77 3.43 12.90
N GLU A 52 -9.56 2.77 12.04
CA GLU A 52 -9.60 1.31 11.97
C GLU A 52 -8.23 0.73 11.58
N ALA A 53 -7.60 1.30 10.54
CA ALA A 53 -6.26 0.90 10.12
C ALA A 53 -5.19 1.13 11.21
N MET A 54 -5.30 2.24 11.96
CA MET A 54 -4.44 2.51 13.10
C MET A 54 -4.69 1.54 14.26
N GLY A 55 -5.93 1.08 14.46
CA GLY A 55 -6.29 0.01 15.40
C GLY A 55 -5.56 -1.28 15.06
N LYS A 56 -5.72 -1.78 13.84
CA LYS A 56 -5.05 -2.99 13.35
C LYS A 56 -3.53 -2.88 13.43
N LEU A 57 -2.98 -1.72 13.07
CA LEU A 57 -1.55 -1.46 13.23
C LEU A 57 -1.12 -1.68 14.69
N ARG A 58 -1.81 -1.06 15.66
CA ARG A 58 -1.45 -1.16 17.09
C ARG A 58 -1.48 -2.60 17.60
N GLU A 59 -2.44 -3.41 17.15
CA GLU A 59 -2.55 -4.83 17.52
C GLU A 59 -1.36 -5.67 17.04
N LEU A 60 -0.78 -5.32 15.89
CA LEU A 60 0.38 -6.01 15.30
C LEU A 60 1.73 -5.53 15.85
N LEU A 61 1.79 -4.35 16.47
CA LEU A 61 3.06 -3.81 16.95
C LEU A 61 3.50 -4.49 18.25
N PRO A 62 4.73 -5.05 18.32
CA PRO A 62 5.25 -5.59 19.56
C PRO A 62 5.43 -4.49 20.62
N GLU A 63 5.17 -4.86 21.88
CA GLU A 63 5.29 -3.99 23.05
C GLU A 63 6.70 -3.39 23.16
N LYS A 64 7.72 -4.25 23.02
CA LYS A 64 9.13 -3.85 22.97
C LYS A 64 9.62 -3.79 21.52
N ARG A 65 10.00 -2.59 21.09
CA ARG A 65 10.62 -2.34 19.78
C ARG A 65 11.62 -1.20 19.85
N ARG A 66 12.54 -1.15 18.88
CA ARG A 66 13.46 -0.01 18.71
C ARG A 66 12.68 1.27 18.37
N LYS A 67 13.17 2.41 18.87
CA LYS A 67 12.52 3.73 18.69
C LYS A 67 12.39 4.17 17.22
N ASP A 68 13.29 3.69 16.38
CA ASP A 68 13.41 3.96 14.95
C ASP A 68 12.98 2.74 14.11
N ALA A 69 12.14 1.86 14.69
CA ALA A 69 11.54 0.76 13.95
C ALA A 69 10.65 1.32 12.85
N VAL A 70 10.70 0.71 11.68
CA VAL A 70 9.69 0.93 10.66
C VAL A 70 8.41 0.25 11.13
N LEU A 71 7.37 1.03 11.40
CA LEU A 71 6.08 0.57 11.89
C LEU A 71 5.19 0.09 10.75
N ALA A 72 5.24 0.80 9.62
CA ALA A 72 4.53 0.45 8.41
C ALA A 72 5.37 0.75 7.18
N VAL A 73 5.11 0.01 6.10
CA VAL A 73 5.55 0.33 4.75
C VAL A 73 4.32 0.70 3.96
N GLU A 74 4.31 1.93 3.45
CA GLU A 74 3.30 2.42 2.53
C GLU A 74 3.72 2.05 1.11
N TYR A 75 2.79 1.52 0.32
CA TYR A 75 2.97 1.15 -1.06
C TYR A 75 2.02 1.95 -1.94
N VAL A 76 2.55 2.45 -3.06
CA VAL A 76 1.75 2.92 -4.20
C VAL A 76 1.95 1.93 -5.33
N MET A 77 0.85 1.40 -5.84
CA MET A 77 0.79 0.38 -6.88
C MET A 77 -0.15 0.82 -8.00
N THR A 78 0.40 1.02 -9.20
CA THR A 78 -0.32 1.54 -10.37
C THR A 78 0.31 1.05 -11.67
N ALA A 79 -0.25 1.43 -12.80
CA ALA A 79 0.28 1.19 -14.14
C ALA A 79 0.46 2.51 -14.90
N SER A 80 1.09 2.44 -16.07
CA SER A 80 1.16 3.56 -17.02
C SER A 80 -0.24 4.16 -17.29
N PRO A 81 -0.40 5.50 -17.36
CA PRO A 81 -1.68 6.13 -17.70
C PRO A 81 -2.30 5.61 -18.99
N GLU A 82 -1.47 5.32 -20.00
CA GLU A 82 -1.91 4.75 -21.28
C GLU A 82 -2.59 3.39 -21.09
N TRP A 83 -2.07 2.55 -20.19
CA TRP A 83 -2.69 1.27 -19.88
C TRP A 83 -4.05 1.44 -19.20
N TRP A 84 -4.21 2.40 -18.29
CA TRP A 84 -5.50 2.66 -17.63
C TRP A 84 -6.59 3.12 -18.61
N ASN A 85 -6.21 3.86 -19.64
CA ASN A 85 -7.14 4.31 -20.68
C ASN A 85 -7.63 3.16 -21.59
N GLU A 86 -6.78 2.13 -21.79
CA GLU A 86 -7.08 1.00 -22.66
C GLU A 86 -7.68 -0.20 -21.91
N ALA A 87 -7.35 -0.36 -20.62
CA ALA A 87 -7.74 -1.51 -19.83
C ALA A 87 -9.25 -1.54 -19.54
N THR A 88 -9.86 -2.70 -19.78
CA THR A 88 -11.27 -2.95 -19.42
C THR A 88 -11.48 -2.87 -17.90
N PRO A 89 -12.70 -2.57 -17.42
CA PRO A 89 -13.00 -2.57 -15.98
C PRO A 89 -12.59 -3.87 -15.26
N ARG A 90 -12.70 -5.02 -15.95
CA ARG A 90 -12.25 -6.30 -15.44
C ARG A 90 -10.73 -6.36 -15.27
N GLN A 91 -9.96 -5.93 -16.26
CA GLN A 91 -8.49 -5.89 -16.16
C GLN A 91 -8.02 -4.93 -15.06
N GLN A 92 -8.67 -3.78 -14.91
CA GLN A 92 -8.38 -2.84 -13.82
C GLN A 92 -8.64 -3.48 -12.45
N ALA A 93 -9.78 -4.17 -12.28
CA ALA A 93 -10.08 -4.87 -11.04
C ALA A 93 -9.10 -6.01 -10.76
N GLU A 94 -8.75 -6.80 -11.78
CA GLU A 94 -7.75 -7.88 -11.67
C GLU A 94 -6.36 -7.33 -11.29
N PHE A 95 -5.95 -6.18 -11.84
CA PHE A 95 -4.69 -5.52 -11.49
C PHE A 95 -4.62 -5.18 -10.00
N PHE A 96 -5.66 -4.55 -9.45
CA PHE A 96 -5.68 -4.19 -8.02
C PHE A 96 -5.73 -5.43 -7.12
N ALA A 97 -6.53 -6.44 -7.48
CA ALA A 97 -6.60 -7.69 -6.73
C ALA A 97 -5.25 -8.42 -6.70
N ARG A 98 -4.54 -8.48 -7.84
CA ARG A 98 -3.20 -9.08 -7.94
C ARG A 98 -2.15 -8.28 -7.16
N SER A 99 -2.24 -6.95 -7.19
CA SER A 99 -1.37 -6.05 -6.43
C SER A 99 -1.50 -6.30 -4.92
N GLU A 100 -2.72 -6.41 -4.41
CA GLU A 100 -2.98 -6.74 -3.01
C GLU A 100 -2.47 -8.15 -2.67
N GLN A 101 -2.78 -9.16 -3.50
CA GLN A 101 -2.29 -10.53 -3.32
C GLN A 101 -0.76 -10.63 -3.32
N TRP A 102 -0.06 -9.80 -4.08
CA TRP A 102 1.41 -9.76 -4.06
C TRP A 102 1.92 -9.32 -2.68
N LEU A 103 1.30 -8.29 -2.08
CA LEU A 103 1.61 -7.87 -0.70
C LEU A 103 1.26 -8.96 0.31
N GLU A 104 0.10 -9.59 0.18
CA GLU A 104 -0.32 -10.69 1.06
C GLU A 104 0.65 -11.87 0.99
N LYS A 105 1.15 -12.24 -0.19
CA LYS A 105 2.15 -13.31 -0.34
C LYS A 105 3.50 -12.94 0.27
N LYS A 106 3.91 -11.69 0.09
CA LYS A 106 5.22 -11.21 0.55
C LYS A 106 5.27 -11.00 2.07
N TYR A 107 4.24 -10.39 2.63
CA TYR A 107 4.20 -10.01 4.04
C TYR A 107 3.35 -10.98 4.85
N GLY A 108 2.29 -11.54 4.30
CA GLY A 108 1.21 -12.21 5.01
C GLY A 108 -0.04 -11.34 5.04
N LYS A 109 -1.19 -11.95 4.77
CA LYS A 109 -2.49 -11.27 4.68
C LYS A 109 -2.87 -10.50 5.94
N ASP A 110 -2.58 -11.09 7.11
CA ASP A 110 -2.78 -10.51 8.43
C ASP A 110 -1.96 -9.24 8.68
N ARG A 111 -0.95 -8.97 7.85
CA ARG A 111 -0.04 -7.82 8.01
C ARG A 111 -0.41 -6.63 7.12
N VAL A 112 -1.39 -6.77 6.23
CA VAL A 112 -1.93 -5.65 5.46
C VAL A 112 -2.99 -4.97 6.32
N VAL A 113 -2.78 -3.70 6.66
CA VAL A 113 -3.66 -2.95 7.59
C VAL A 113 -4.53 -1.91 6.87
N ALA A 114 -4.18 -1.55 5.65
CA ALA A 114 -5.01 -0.72 4.78
C ALA A 114 -4.69 -1.06 3.32
N ALA A 115 -5.72 -1.00 2.47
CA ALA A 115 -5.63 -1.12 1.03
C ALA A 115 -6.79 -0.34 0.44
N VAL A 116 -6.47 0.78 -0.21
CA VAL A 116 -7.44 1.72 -0.77
C VAL A 116 -7.10 1.97 -2.23
N VAL A 117 -8.04 1.64 -3.11
CA VAL A 117 -7.96 2.01 -4.52
C VAL A 117 -8.48 3.43 -4.66
N HIS A 118 -7.62 4.36 -5.03
CA HIS A 118 -7.98 5.71 -5.38
C HIS A 118 -8.33 5.78 -6.87
N ARG A 119 -9.50 6.31 -7.17
CA ARG A 119 -9.95 6.66 -8.52
C ARG A 119 -10.14 8.16 -8.69
N ASP A 120 -10.18 8.91 -7.58
CA ASP A 120 -10.41 10.35 -7.50
C ASP A 120 -9.22 11.25 -7.89
N GLU A 121 -8.06 10.68 -8.20
CA GLU A 121 -6.89 11.43 -8.66
C GLU A 121 -6.65 11.27 -10.18
N ALA A 122 -5.51 11.79 -10.67
CA ALA A 122 -5.16 11.78 -12.10
C ALA A 122 -4.96 10.37 -12.68
N THR A 123 -4.50 9.41 -11.88
CA THR A 123 -4.28 8.03 -12.32
C THR A 123 -4.73 7.07 -11.24
N PRO A 124 -5.56 6.05 -11.56
CA PRO A 124 -5.97 5.06 -10.59
C PRO A 124 -4.77 4.36 -9.95
N HIS A 125 -4.78 4.21 -8.63
CA HIS A 125 -3.69 3.54 -7.93
C HIS A 125 -4.17 2.93 -6.60
N LEU A 126 -3.49 1.88 -6.17
CA LEU A 126 -3.67 1.29 -4.86
C LEU A 126 -2.67 1.92 -3.89
N SER A 127 -3.19 2.48 -2.81
CA SER A 127 -2.43 2.86 -1.61
C SER A 127 -2.60 1.77 -0.57
N ALA A 128 -1.52 1.07 -0.22
CA ALA A 128 -1.56 -0.04 0.74
C ALA A 128 -0.54 0.15 1.86
N PHE A 129 -0.90 -0.28 3.08
CA PHE A 129 -0.06 -0.17 4.26
C PHE A 129 0.15 -1.56 4.85
N VAL A 130 1.42 -1.95 5.01
CA VAL A 130 1.79 -3.25 5.55
C VAL A 130 2.71 -3.12 6.75
N VAL A 131 2.53 -3.97 7.76
CA VAL A 131 3.42 -4.05 8.92
C VAL A 131 4.56 -5.01 8.60
N PRO A 132 5.84 -4.58 8.65
CA PRO A 132 6.98 -5.45 8.37
C PRO A 132 7.31 -6.35 9.58
N LEU A 133 6.30 -7.07 10.08
CA LEU A 133 6.40 -8.00 11.20
C LEU A 133 6.93 -9.34 10.70
N THR A 134 8.04 -9.81 11.24
CA THR A 134 8.66 -11.08 10.87
C THR A 134 7.96 -12.26 11.56
N GLN A 135 8.24 -13.49 11.11
CA GLN A 135 7.65 -14.69 11.71
C GLN A 135 8.05 -14.88 13.18
N ASP A 136 9.23 -14.41 13.58
CA ASP A 136 9.72 -14.41 14.96
C ASP A 136 9.25 -13.18 15.77
N GLY A 137 8.30 -12.40 15.26
CA GLY A 137 7.61 -11.32 16.00
C GLY A 137 8.38 -10.00 16.10
N ARG A 138 9.43 -9.80 15.31
CA ARG A 138 10.19 -8.53 15.26
C ARG A 138 9.68 -7.63 14.14
N LEU A 139 9.85 -6.32 14.31
CA LEU A 139 9.68 -5.37 13.19
C LEU A 139 11.00 -5.26 12.42
N SER A 140 10.99 -5.70 11.15
CA SER A 140 12.18 -5.74 10.31
C SER A 140 11.88 -5.42 8.84
N ALA A 141 11.72 -4.14 8.51
CA ALA A 141 11.64 -3.72 7.11
C ALA A 141 12.88 -4.10 6.29
N LYS A 142 14.03 -4.33 6.92
CA LYS A 142 15.25 -4.82 6.25
C LYS A 142 15.07 -6.25 5.71
N GLU A 143 14.28 -7.08 6.38
CA GLU A 143 14.04 -8.45 5.92
C GLU A 143 13.14 -8.47 4.67
N PHE A 144 12.18 -7.55 4.55
CA PHE A 144 11.28 -7.49 3.40
C PHE A 144 11.77 -6.61 2.24
N ILE A 145 12.32 -5.42 2.55
CA ILE A 145 12.71 -4.39 1.55
C ILE A 145 14.12 -3.82 1.85
N GLY A 146 14.99 -4.66 2.41
CA GLY A 146 16.36 -4.29 2.71
C GLY A 146 17.32 -4.60 1.56
N GLY A 147 17.93 -3.56 1.00
CA GLY A 147 19.03 -3.68 0.05
C GLY A 147 18.59 -3.73 -1.42
N ARG A 148 19.55 -3.46 -2.30
CA ARG A 148 19.31 -3.29 -3.75
C ARG A 148 18.83 -4.57 -4.42
N SER A 149 19.32 -5.73 -4.01
CA SER A 149 18.97 -7.02 -4.64
C SER A 149 17.48 -7.33 -4.46
N LYS A 150 16.97 -7.26 -3.23
CA LYS A 150 15.55 -7.50 -2.93
C LYS A 150 14.65 -6.51 -3.63
N MET A 151 15.00 -5.21 -3.58
CA MET A 151 14.23 -4.18 -4.28
C MET A 151 14.18 -4.41 -5.79
N ARG A 152 15.25 -4.95 -6.40
CA ARG A 152 15.25 -5.31 -7.82
C ARG A 152 14.33 -6.51 -8.10
N GLU A 153 14.44 -7.55 -7.29
CA GLU A 153 13.59 -8.74 -7.37
C GLU A 153 12.12 -8.40 -7.17
N ASP A 154 11.81 -7.47 -6.27
CA ASP A 154 10.45 -6.98 -6.06
C ASP A 154 9.87 -6.35 -7.33
N GLN A 155 10.65 -5.55 -8.06
CA GLN A 155 10.18 -4.95 -9.32
C GLN A 155 9.87 -6.03 -10.37
N SER A 156 10.73 -7.05 -10.47
CA SER A 156 10.52 -8.17 -11.41
C SER A 156 9.29 -9.00 -11.03
N THR A 157 9.24 -9.50 -9.80
CA THR A 157 8.15 -10.36 -9.32
C THR A 157 6.81 -9.65 -9.28
N TYR A 158 6.79 -8.35 -8.94
CA TYR A 158 5.57 -7.55 -9.01
C TYR A 158 5.08 -7.41 -10.45
N ALA A 159 5.96 -7.01 -11.38
CA ALA A 159 5.59 -6.83 -12.78
C ALA A 159 5.11 -8.14 -13.45
N GLU A 160 5.64 -9.29 -13.05
CA GLU A 160 5.17 -10.61 -13.51
C GLU A 160 3.82 -11.00 -12.91
N SER A 161 3.46 -10.45 -11.74
CA SER A 161 2.26 -10.84 -11.00
C SER A 161 0.99 -10.11 -11.42
N VAL A 162 1.11 -8.94 -12.07
CA VAL A 162 -0.01 -8.05 -12.41
C VAL A 162 -0.37 -8.09 -13.89
#